data_AF-A0A3D3T150-F1
#
_entry.id   AF-A0A3D3T150-F1
#
_cell.length_a   1.000
_cell.length_b   1.000
_cell.length_c   1.000
_cell.angle_alpha   90.00
_cell.angle_beta   90.00
_cell.angle_gamma   90.00
#
_symmetry.space_group_name_H-M   'P 1'
#
loop_
_entity.id
_entity.type
_entity.pdbx_description
1 polymer ?
#
loop_
_entity_poly.entity_id
_entity_poly.type
_entity_poly.pdbx_seq_one_letter_code
_entity_poly.pdbx_strand_id
1 'polypeptide(L)' 'MKLYDSFGPNPRMVRMFMAEKGIELPAEEVDLLGGENRQQAFAEKNP' A
#
# COMPACT_ATOMS: atom_id res chain seq x y z
N MET A 1 2.53 -8.59 9.65
CA MET A 1 2.67 -8.01 8.30
C MET A 1 1.88 -6.71 8.26
N LYS A 2 2.32 -5.71 7.48
CA LYS A 2 1.61 -4.44 7.29
C LYS A 2 1.38 -4.17 5.80
N LEU A 3 0.27 -3.52 5.46
CA LEU A 3 -0.06 -3.10 4.11
C LEU A 3 0.48 -1.68 3.88
N TYR A 4 1.32 -1.48 2.88
CA TYR A 4 1.60 -0.14 2.37
C TYR A 4 0.49 0.20 1.37
N ASP A 5 -0.38 1.16 1.71
CA ASP A 5 -1.55 1.55 0.93
C ASP A 5 -1.34 2.94 0.31
N SER A 6 -2.14 3.26 -0.70
CA SER A 6 -2.15 4.56 -1.36
C SER A 6 -3.43 4.73 -2.17
N PHE A 7 -3.58 5.88 -2.83
CA PHE A 7 -4.65 6.06 -3.81
C PHE A 7 -4.33 5.37 -5.14
N GLY A 8 -5.37 4.90 -5.82
CA GLY A 8 -5.27 4.31 -7.16
C GLY A 8 -6.04 3.00 -7.32
N PRO A 9 -6.05 2.45 -8.54
CA PRO A 9 -6.80 1.24 -8.84
C PRO A 9 -6.20 0.01 -8.15
N ASN A 10 -4.87 -0.13 -8.11
CA ASN A 10 -4.22 -1.32 -7.55
C ASN A 10 -4.41 -1.43 -6.03
N PRO A 11 -4.15 -0.38 -5.21
CA PRO A 11 -4.37 -0.49 -3.77
C PRO A 11 -5.85 -0.70 -3.42
N ARG A 12 -6.78 -0.14 -4.22
CA ARG A 12 -8.22 -0.44 -4.09
C ARG A 12 -8.54 -1.92 -4.30
N MET A 13 -7.93 -2.57 -5.30
CA MET A 13 -8.14 -4.01 -5.55
C MET A 13 -7.71 -4.86 -4.34
N VAL A 14 -6.57 -4.54 -3.74
CA VAL A 14 -6.08 -5.23 -2.53
C VAL A 14 -7.06 -5.05 -1.36
N ARG A 15 -7.54 -3.82 -1.13
CA ARG A 15 -8.56 -3.54 -0.09
C ARG A 15 -9.85 -4.33 -0.30
N MET A 16 -10.35 -4.41 -1.53
CA MET A 16 -11.56 -5.18 -1.84
C MET A 16 -11.36 -6.67 -1.59
N PHE A 17 -10.21 -7.23 -1.98
CA PHE A 17 -9.88 -8.62 -1.70
C PHE A 17 -9.79 -8.90 -0.20
N MET A 18 -9.11 -8.03 0.56
CA MET A 18 -9.02 -8.15 2.02
C MET A 18 -10.40 -8.11 2.68
N ALA A 19 -11.26 -7.19 2.24
CA ALA A 19 -12.63 -7.10 2.74
C ALA A 19 -13.44 -8.36 2.44
N GLU A 20 -13.33 -8.92 1.22
CA GLU A 20 -14.01 -10.16 0.84
C GLU A 20 -13.55 -11.36 1.67
N LYS A 21 -12.27 -11.41 2.05
CA LYS A 21 -11.70 -12.50 2.84
C LYS A 21 -11.75 -12.27 4.35
N GLY A 22 -12.27 -11.14 4.82
CA GLY A 22 -12.30 -10.78 6.24
C GLY A 22 -10.89 -10.62 6.84
N ILE A 23 -9.92 -10.16 6.04
CA ILE A 23 -8.53 -9.97 6.47
C ILE A 23 -8.35 -8.53 6.96
N GLU A 24 -7.87 -8.38 8.19
CA GLU A 24 -7.44 -7.11 8.75
C GLU A 24 -5.92 -7.08 8.90
N LEU A 25 -5.29 -6.01 8.39
CA LEU A 25 -3.87 -5.75 8.54
C LEU A 25 -3.65 -4.29 8.92
N PRO A 26 -2.64 -3.98 9.76
CA PRO A 26 -2.16 -2.62 9.93
C PRO A 26 -1.77 -2.03 8.57
N ALA A 27 -2.23 -0.82 8.27
CA ALA A 27 -1.93 -0.11 7.02
C ALA A 27 -1.05 1.13 7.27
N GLU A 28 -0.13 1.40 6.36
CA GLU A 28 0.70 2.60 6.29
C GLU A 28 0.41 3.30 4.96
N GLU A 29 -0.05 4.55 5.04
CA GLU A 29 -0.32 5.36 3.85
C GLU A 29 1.01 5.86 3.27
N VAL A 30 1.18 5.70 1.96
CA VAL A 30 2.35 6.18 1.22
C VAL A 30 1.96 7.39 0.39
N ASP A 31 2.65 8.51 0.57
CA ASP A 31 2.41 9.71 -0.22
C ASP A 31 3.04 9.61 -1.62
N LEU A 32 2.20 9.23 -2.60
CA LEU A 32 2.61 9.16 -4.00
C LEU A 32 2.77 10.54 -4.65
N LEU A 33 2.09 11.58 -4.14
CA LEU A 33 2.23 12.94 -4.68
C LEU A 33 3.55 13.57 -4.22
N GLY A 34 3.92 13.34 -2.96
CA GLY A 34 5.24 13.66 -2.41
C GLY A 34 6.36 12.75 -2.90
N GLY A 35 6.02 11.63 -3.56
CA GLY A 35 6.98 10.72 -4.19
C GLY A 35 7.70 9.78 -3.21
N GLU A 36 7.12 9.50 -2.04
CA GLU A 36 7.70 8.60 -1.03
C GLU A 36 7.99 7.21 -1.61
N ASN A 37 7.15 6.74 -2.54
CA ASN A 37 7.31 5.45 -3.20
C ASN A 37 8.56 5.35 -4.09
N ARG A 38 9.21 6.48 -4.40
CA ARG A 38 10.43 6.56 -5.22
C ARG A 38 11.68 6.81 -4.37
N GLN A 39 11.52 7.05 -3.08
CA GLN A 39 12.65 7.23 -2.18
C GLN A 39 13.29 5.88 -1.87
N GLN A 40 14.58 5.90 -1.56
CA GLN A 40 15.37 4.69 -1.32
C GLN A 40 14.73 3.76 -0.27
N ALA A 41 14.18 4.34 0.81
CA ALA A 41 13.53 3.58 1.89
C ALA A 41 12.31 2.76 1.43
N PHE A 42 11.63 3.17 0.36
CA PHE A 42 10.52 2.43 -0.24
C PHE A 42 10.99 1.52 -1.39
N ALA A 43 11.91 2.00 -2.22
CA ALA A 43 12.48 1.23 -3.33
C ALA A 43 13.20 -0.05 -2.87
N GLU A 44 13.85 -0.04 -1.70
CA GLU A 44 14.45 -1.25 -1.11
C GLU A 44 13.41 -2.32 -0.73
N LYS A 45 12.17 -1.91 -0.48
CA LYS A 45 11.05 -2.82 -0.13
C LYS A 45 10.30 -3.28 -1.38
N ASN A 46 10.19 -2.40 -2.37
CA ASN A 46 9.46 -2.63 -3.62
C ASN A 46 10.25 -2.03 -4.80
N PRO A 47 11.17 -2.81 -5.41
CA PRO A 47 12.09 -2.35 -6.45
C PRO A 47 11.44 -2.11 -7.81
#